data_AF-A0A534W8I2-F1
#
_entry.id   AF-A0A534W8I2-F1
#
_cell.length_a   1.000
_cell.length_b   1.000
_cell.length_c   1.000
_cell.angle_alpha   90.00
_cell.angle_beta   90.00
_cell.angle_gamma   90.00
#
_symmetry.space_group_name_H-M   'P 1'
#
loop_
_entity.id
_entity.type
_entity.pdbx_description
1 polymer ?
#
loop_
_entity_poly.entity_id
_entity_poly.type
_entity_poly.pdbx_seq_one_letter_code
_entity_poly.pdbx_strand_id
1 'polypeptide(L)'
;MTRAAAFLLAVSVLSCKRSEDQAAKQRIFSPEEPVGALAEAKEPLDAGRLADDPRLAERVVRMGQAEVAARLGAHKGQTRVQFAWFRGPGAPDGGSDVALAEETTLLQVANGDFSVRQENDRNQGFEMVWAKGEVFVRGLFGPFRKRRTDRTDPERVRELAMGALPTFERLAHGLKLQKAGEATVEGRKVVRYQVTGSAARPPAAERKDLPKLEYPVQPDGGRGPDPDTSRRMEVWQKEEPTRVAGTLVVDAQTAAPLAADLQGHFRVPGEGGPAAELDLHSVLTVSGVGKDPGVQPPQFESEPSVPHAVKDPLRFLGKAPAAPGAASTEEPAADETDEEAPEQTAEQPARQR
;
A
#
# COMPACT_ATOMS: atom_id res chain seq x y z
N MET A 1 -65.85 -35.30 -7.30
CA MET A 1 -65.04 -34.05 -7.27
C MET A 1 -63.79 -34.21 -6.38
N THR A 2 -62.94 -35.22 -6.60
CA THR A 2 -61.82 -35.51 -5.66
C THR A 2 -60.49 -35.84 -6.32
N ARG A 3 -60.40 -35.88 -7.66
CA ARG A 3 -59.13 -36.15 -8.37
C ARG A 3 -58.45 -34.91 -8.97
N ALA A 4 -59.21 -33.86 -9.29
CA ALA A 4 -58.65 -32.63 -9.87
C ALA A 4 -57.92 -31.74 -8.83
N ALA A 5 -58.35 -31.77 -7.57
CA ALA A 5 -57.74 -30.98 -6.51
C ALA A 5 -56.37 -31.50 -6.06
N ALA A 6 -56.11 -32.81 -6.21
CA ALA A 6 -54.84 -33.41 -5.82
C ALA A 6 -53.70 -33.09 -6.81
N PHE A 7 -54.01 -32.90 -8.09
CA PHE A 7 -53.00 -32.61 -9.11
C PHE A 7 -52.52 -31.14 -9.07
N LEU A 8 -53.40 -30.20 -8.70
CA LEU A 8 -53.08 -28.78 -8.58
C LEU A 8 -52.24 -28.45 -7.34
N LEU A 9 -52.33 -29.25 -6.27
CA LEU A 9 -51.49 -29.09 -5.08
C LEU A 9 -50.07 -29.68 -5.27
N ALA A 10 -49.91 -30.69 -6.13
CA ALA A 10 -48.60 -31.29 -6.40
C ALA A 10 -47.72 -30.41 -7.32
N VAL A 11 -48.32 -29.63 -8.22
CA VAL A 11 -47.59 -28.74 -9.15
C VAL A 11 -47.11 -27.46 -8.47
N SER A 12 -47.76 -27.02 -7.38
CA SER A 12 -47.41 -25.78 -6.67
C SER A 12 -46.25 -25.95 -5.67
N VAL A 13 -45.89 -27.17 -5.26
CA VAL A 13 -44.74 -27.42 -4.37
C VAL A 13 -43.43 -27.66 -5.15
N LEU A 14 -43.52 -28.00 -6.44
CA LEU A 14 -42.37 -28.18 -7.33
C LEU A 14 -41.89 -26.89 -8.01
N SER A 15 -42.67 -25.79 -7.93
CA SER A 15 -42.34 -24.51 -8.59
C SER A 15 -41.51 -23.53 -7.74
N CYS A 16 -41.11 -23.91 -6.52
CA CYS A 16 -40.41 -23.02 -5.57
C CYS A 16 -38.94 -23.40 -5.31
N LYS A 17 -38.28 -24.09 -6.25
CA LYS A 17 -36.82 -24.23 -6.26
C LYS A 17 -36.31 -24.03 -7.67
N ARG A 18 -36.17 -22.76 -8.08
CA ARG A 18 -35.44 -22.43 -9.31
C ARG A 18 -34.02 -22.97 -9.15
N SER A 19 -33.59 -23.78 -10.11
CA SER A 19 -32.22 -24.32 -10.17
C SER A 19 -31.17 -23.19 -10.14
N GLU A 20 -31.52 -22.03 -10.66
CA GLU A 20 -30.71 -20.80 -10.62
C GLU A 20 -30.50 -20.28 -9.19
N ASP A 21 -31.53 -20.30 -8.34
CA ASP A 21 -31.44 -19.89 -6.93
C ASP A 21 -30.64 -20.89 -6.10
N GLN A 22 -30.73 -22.19 -6.42
CA GLN A 22 -29.89 -23.20 -5.77
C GLN A 22 -28.44 -23.12 -6.24
N ALA A 23 -28.18 -22.84 -7.53
CA ALA A 23 -26.84 -22.61 -8.04
C ALA A 23 -26.22 -21.33 -7.48
N ALA A 24 -27.00 -20.25 -7.35
CA ALA A 24 -26.56 -19.01 -6.69
C ALA A 24 -26.30 -19.23 -5.20
N LYS A 25 -27.18 -19.94 -4.48
CA LYS A 25 -26.94 -20.31 -3.08
C LYS A 25 -25.74 -21.25 -2.92
N GLN A 26 -25.51 -22.17 -3.85
CA GLN A 26 -24.30 -22.98 -3.83
C GLN A 26 -23.05 -22.15 -4.12
N ARG A 27 -23.10 -21.07 -4.91
CA ARG A 27 -21.96 -20.16 -5.06
C ARG A 27 -21.72 -19.29 -3.81
N ILE A 28 -22.78 -18.90 -3.12
CA ILE A 28 -22.72 -18.00 -1.94
C ILE A 28 -22.41 -18.76 -0.65
N PHE A 29 -22.87 -20.02 -0.53
CA PHE A 29 -22.79 -20.83 0.70
C PHE A 29 -21.97 -22.11 0.55
N SER A 30 -21.32 -22.34 -0.60
CA SER A 30 -20.20 -23.30 -0.60
C SER A 30 -19.10 -22.74 0.29
N PRO A 31 -18.44 -23.59 1.10
CA PRO A 31 -17.16 -23.21 1.68
C PRO A 31 -16.29 -22.69 0.54
N GLU A 32 -15.67 -21.53 0.70
CA GLU A 32 -14.66 -21.06 -0.25
C GLU A 32 -13.73 -22.25 -0.52
N GLU A 33 -13.70 -22.72 -1.77
CA GLU A 33 -12.71 -23.73 -2.16
C GLU A 33 -11.36 -23.18 -1.70
N PRO A 34 -10.53 -23.98 -1.01
CA PRO A 34 -9.22 -23.52 -0.56
C PRO A 34 -8.54 -22.97 -1.79
N VAL A 35 -8.25 -21.66 -1.80
CA VAL A 35 -7.82 -20.91 -2.98
C VAL A 35 -6.72 -21.73 -3.65
N GLY A 36 -7.09 -22.44 -4.72
CA GLY A 36 -6.16 -23.30 -5.41
C GLY A 36 -5.01 -22.43 -5.89
N ALA A 37 -3.82 -23.02 -6.04
CA ALA A 37 -2.64 -22.28 -6.52
C ALA A 37 -3.05 -21.38 -7.70
N LEU A 38 -2.83 -20.07 -7.54
CA LEU A 38 -3.20 -19.01 -8.47
C LEU A 38 -2.85 -19.44 -9.90
N ALA A 39 -3.77 -19.22 -10.85
CA ALA A 39 -3.56 -19.68 -12.23
C ALA A 39 -2.27 -19.09 -12.82
N GLU A 40 -2.00 -17.83 -12.48
CA GLU A 40 -0.79 -17.08 -12.81
C GLU A 40 0.48 -17.77 -12.30
N ALA A 41 0.45 -18.37 -11.10
CA ALA A 41 1.61 -19.04 -10.52
C ALA A 41 1.98 -20.35 -11.23
N LYS A 42 1.02 -20.96 -11.95
CA LYS A 42 1.25 -22.17 -12.75
C LYS A 42 1.81 -21.87 -14.13
N GLU A 43 1.79 -20.61 -14.56
CA GLU A 43 2.36 -20.19 -15.82
C GLU A 43 3.88 -20.39 -15.81
N PRO A 44 4.44 -21.15 -16.77
CA PRO A 44 5.88 -21.29 -16.91
C PRO A 44 6.48 -19.99 -17.45
N LEU A 45 7.40 -19.40 -16.69
CA LEU A 45 8.09 -18.17 -17.05
C LEU A 45 9.58 -18.46 -17.24
N ASP A 46 10.14 -18.09 -18.40
CA ASP A 46 11.56 -18.30 -18.69
C ASP A 46 12.40 -17.15 -18.12
N ALA A 47 12.89 -17.34 -16.90
CA ALA A 47 13.76 -16.40 -16.21
C ALA A 47 15.09 -16.13 -16.95
N GLY A 48 15.47 -16.92 -17.95
CA GLY A 48 16.69 -16.73 -18.75
C GLY A 48 16.52 -15.75 -19.92
N ARG A 49 15.27 -15.42 -20.29
CA ARG A 49 14.93 -14.60 -21.48
C ARG A 49 14.47 -13.19 -21.15
N LEU A 50 14.57 -12.76 -19.88
CA LEU A 50 14.07 -11.44 -19.47
C LEU A 50 14.81 -10.27 -20.15
N ALA A 51 16.06 -10.47 -20.58
CA ALA A 51 16.80 -9.46 -21.34
C ALA A 51 16.27 -9.27 -22.78
N ASP A 52 15.69 -10.32 -23.36
CA ASP A 52 15.27 -10.34 -24.77
C ASP A 52 13.76 -10.09 -24.94
N ASP A 53 12.98 -10.20 -23.86
CA ASP A 53 11.53 -10.00 -23.84
C ASP A 53 11.12 -8.96 -22.79
N PRO A 54 10.95 -7.69 -23.19
CA PRO A 54 10.56 -6.61 -22.29
C PRO A 54 9.20 -6.83 -21.59
N ARG A 55 8.26 -7.52 -22.23
CA ARG A 55 6.93 -7.78 -21.63
C ARG A 55 7.04 -8.84 -20.54
N LEU A 56 7.84 -9.87 -20.79
CA LEU A 56 8.15 -10.88 -19.78
C LEU A 56 8.93 -10.26 -18.61
N ALA A 57 9.88 -9.36 -18.88
CA ALA A 57 10.59 -8.62 -17.85
C ALA A 57 9.64 -7.78 -16.98
N GLU A 58 8.75 -6.99 -17.60
CA GLU A 58 7.75 -6.19 -16.89
C GLU A 58 6.84 -7.08 -16.02
N ARG A 59 6.36 -8.21 -16.57
CA ARG A 59 5.51 -9.18 -15.88
C ARG A 59 6.18 -9.79 -14.64
N VAL A 60 7.48 -10.10 -14.72
CA VAL A 60 8.27 -10.66 -13.61
C VAL A 60 8.57 -9.60 -12.56
N VAL A 61 8.97 -8.39 -12.98
CA VAL A 61 9.29 -7.28 -12.07
C VAL A 61 8.04 -6.79 -11.32
N ARG A 62 6.87 -6.85 -11.96
CA ARG A 62 5.57 -6.49 -11.38
C ARG A 62 4.82 -7.65 -10.73
N MET A 63 5.47 -8.79 -10.53
CA MET A 63 4.85 -9.96 -9.92
C MET A 63 4.31 -9.63 -8.52
N GLY A 64 3.01 -9.86 -8.31
CA GLY A 64 2.34 -9.63 -7.02
C GLY A 64 2.76 -10.65 -5.97
N GLN A 65 2.64 -10.29 -4.69
CA GLN A 65 3.09 -11.15 -3.59
C GLN A 65 2.27 -12.41 -3.44
N ALA A 66 0.98 -12.39 -3.76
CA ALA A 66 0.16 -13.59 -3.80
C ALA A 66 0.75 -14.64 -4.75
N GLU A 67 1.22 -14.21 -5.92
CA GLU A 67 1.86 -15.08 -6.90
C GLU A 67 3.26 -15.51 -6.45
N VAL A 68 4.07 -14.60 -5.91
CA VAL A 68 5.40 -14.92 -5.36
C VAL A 68 5.26 -16.00 -4.27
N ALA A 69 4.29 -15.86 -3.36
CA ALA A 69 4.00 -16.84 -2.32
C ALA A 69 3.56 -18.18 -2.91
N ALA A 70 2.72 -18.19 -3.93
CA ALA A 70 2.29 -19.42 -4.61
C ALA A 70 3.44 -20.12 -5.35
N ARG A 71 4.40 -19.35 -5.89
CA ARG A 71 5.58 -19.87 -6.61
C ARG A 71 6.70 -20.36 -5.68
N LEU A 72 6.97 -19.63 -4.60
CA LEU A 72 8.09 -19.90 -3.67
C LEU A 72 7.69 -20.73 -2.45
N GLY A 73 6.40 -20.73 -2.07
CA GLY A 73 5.93 -21.30 -0.81
C GLY A 73 6.34 -20.45 0.39
N ALA A 74 6.68 -21.10 1.51
CA ALA A 74 7.13 -20.41 2.72
C ALA A 74 8.47 -19.68 2.48
N HIS A 75 8.58 -18.42 2.91
CA HIS A 75 9.81 -17.63 2.75
C HIS A 75 9.81 -16.39 3.66
N LYS A 76 10.97 -15.74 3.77
CA LYS A 76 11.13 -14.41 4.36
C LYS A 76 11.49 -13.40 3.26
N GLY A 77 10.67 -12.38 3.08
CA GLY A 77 10.95 -11.21 2.25
C GLY A 77 11.39 -10.02 3.10
N GLN A 78 12.37 -9.27 2.62
CA GLN A 78 12.78 -7.99 3.22
C GLN A 78 12.93 -6.94 2.13
N THR A 79 12.38 -5.76 2.35
CA THR A 79 12.59 -4.60 1.49
C THR A 79 13.08 -3.43 2.30
N ARG A 80 14.07 -2.71 1.78
CA ARG A 80 14.50 -1.42 2.31
C ARG A 80 14.35 -0.37 1.24
N VAL A 81 13.64 0.70 1.55
CA VAL A 81 13.44 1.84 0.65
C VAL A 81 13.97 3.08 1.33
N GLN A 82 14.91 3.76 0.69
CA GLN A 82 15.40 5.06 1.12
C GLN A 82 15.04 6.06 0.05
N PHE A 83 14.40 7.15 0.43
CA PHE A 83 14.09 8.21 -0.50
C PHE A 83 14.41 9.58 0.08
N ALA A 84 14.81 10.49 -0.80
CA ALA A 84 14.98 11.90 -0.51
C ALA A 84 14.28 12.71 -1.60
N TRP A 85 13.32 13.53 -1.20
CA TRP A 85 12.66 14.50 -2.07
C TRP A 85 13.31 15.86 -1.89
N PHE A 86 13.61 16.51 -3.02
CA PHE A 86 14.10 17.88 -3.07
C PHE A 86 13.10 18.73 -3.84
N ARG A 87 12.64 19.83 -3.25
CA ARG A 87 11.92 20.86 -4.01
C ARG A 87 12.92 21.85 -4.59
N GLY A 88 12.68 22.26 -5.84
CA GLY A 88 13.53 23.26 -6.48
C GLY A 88 13.54 24.61 -5.74
N PRO A 89 14.56 25.45 -5.97
CA PRO A 89 14.72 26.76 -5.32
C PRO A 89 13.59 27.76 -5.65
N GLY A 90 12.70 27.43 -6.60
CA GLY A 90 11.52 28.23 -6.95
C GLY A 90 10.30 28.00 -6.04
N ALA A 91 10.41 27.15 -5.01
CA ALA A 91 9.31 26.94 -4.06
C ALA A 91 9.21 28.13 -3.07
N PRO A 92 7.99 28.49 -2.58
CA PRO A 92 7.79 29.62 -1.66
C PRO A 92 8.57 29.53 -0.34
N ASP A 93 8.99 28.33 0.05
CA ASP A 93 9.78 28.01 1.24
C ASP A 93 11.30 27.99 0.98
N GLY A 94 11.76 28.29 -0.25
CA GLY A 94 13.19 28.30 -0.61
C GLY A 94 13.79 26.91 -0.92
N GLY A 95 12.94 25.88 -1.02
CA GLY A 95 13.34 24.49 -1.16
C GLY A 95 13.40 23.78 0.20
N SER A 96 12.79 22.61 0.28
CA SER A 96 12.80 21.73 1.46
C SER A 96 13.17 20.32 1.05
N ASP A 97 13.96 19.65 1.90
CA ASP A 97 14.32 18.24 1.77
C ASP A 97 13.49 17.37 2.72
N VAL A 98 12.94 16.27 2.19
CA VAL A 98 12.30 15.24 3.02
C VAL A 98 12.96 13.91 2.71
N ALA A 99 13.68 13.38 3.69
CA ALA A 99 14.31 12.07 3.62
C ALA A 99 13.67 11.10 4.61
N LEU A 100 13.46 9.87 4.16
CA LEU A 100 12.94 8.76 4.95
C LEU A 100 13.60 7.45 4.52
N ALA A 101 13.91 6.60 5.47
CA ALA A 101 14.31 5.22 5.23
C ALA A 101 13.29 4.28 5.87
N GLU A 102 12.68 3.41 5.07
CA GLU A 102 11.72 2.41 5.50
C GLU A 102 12.29 1.00 5.32
N GLU A 103 12.08 0.14 6.31
CA GLU A 103 12.34 -1.29 6.23
C GLU A 103 11.04 -2.05 6.44
N THR A 104 10.79 -3.02 5.56
CA THR A 104 9.65 -3.93 5.68
C THR A 104 10.14 -5.36 5.66
N THR A 105 9.62 -6.18 6.58
CA THR A 105 9.84 -7.62 6.64
C THR A 105 8.51 -8.33 6.48
N LEU A 106 8.44 -9.26 5.52
CA LEU A 106 7.35 -10.19 5.29
C LEU A 106 7.80 -11.60 5.70
N LEU A 107 7.05 -12.26 6.58
CA LEU A 107 7.17 -13.69 6.84
C LEU A 107 5.98 -14.39 6.21
N GLN A 108 6.20 -15.22 5.20
CA GLN A 108 5.15 -15.94 4.48
C GLN A 108 5.20 -17.43 4.84
N VAL A 109 4.07 -18.00 5.27
CA VAL A 109 3.89 -19.44 5.51
C VAL A 109 3.23 -20.08 4.29
N ALA A 110 3.51 -21.37 4.05
CA ALA A 110 2.98 -22.11 2.91
C ALA A 110 1.45 -22.26 2.90
N ASN A 111 0.79 -22.16 4.07
CA ASN A 111 -0.67 -22.22 4.19
C ASN A 111 -1.36 -20.88 3.88
N GLY A 112 -0.59 -19.83 3.56
CA GLY A 112 -1.12 -18.49 3.29
C GLY A 112 -1.11 -17.54 4.49
N ASP A 113 -0.83 -18.02 5.72
CA ASP A 113 -0.62 -17.14 6.87
C ASP A 113 0.66 -16.31 6.66
N PHE A 114 0.68 -15.08 7.19
CA PHE A 114 1.85 -14.22 7.07
C PHE A 114 1.92 -13.14 8.16
N SER A 115 3.10 -12.57 8.36
CA SER A 115 3.26 -11.33 9.13
C SER A 115 4.02 -10.28 8.34
N VAL A 116 3.64 -9.02 8.54
CA VAL A 116 4.30 -7.85 7.99
C VAL A 116 4.75 -6.97 9.15
N ARG A 117 6.02 -6.61 9.18
CA ARG A 117 6.55 -5.56 10.04
C ARG A 117 7.13 -4.47 9.17
N GLN A 118 6.65 -3.24 9.32
CA GLN A 118 7.18 -2.05 8.67
C GLN A 118 7.65 -1.07 9.72
N GLU A 119 8.84 -0.52 9.56
CA GLU A 119 9.40 0.53 10.41
C GLU A 119 10.21 1.53 9.59
N ASN A 120 10.41 2.74 10.12
CA ASN A 120 11.23 3.76 9.50
C ASN A 120 12.21 4.41 10.47
N ASP A 121 13.15 5.17 9.93
CA ASP A 121 14.18 5.92 10.67
C ASP A 121 13.64 7.08 11.53
N ARG A 122 12.32 7.26 11.59
CA ARG A 122 11.61 8.21 12.45
C ARG A 122 10.81 7.52 13.56
N ASN A 123 11.12 6.26 13.88
CA ASN A 123 10.45 5.46 14.91
C ASN A 123 8.94 5.30 14.67
N GLN A 124 8.51 5.34 13.41
CA GLN A 124 7.13 5.03 13.03
C GLN A 124 7.09 3.67 12.34
N GLY A 125 5.95 3.01 12.44
CA GLY A 125 5.79 1.67 11.92
C GLY A 125 4.63 0.93 12.54
N PHE A 126 4.36 -0.25 11.98
CA PHE A 126 3.36 -1.16 12.49
C PHE A 126 3.80 -2.61 12.25
N GLU A 127 3.14 -3.50 12.97
CA GLU A 127 3.23 -4.93 12.72
C GLU A 127 1.83 -5.50 12.59
N MET A 128 1.63 -6.29 11.54
CA MET A 128 0.40 -7.03 11.27
C MET A 128 0.70 -8.52 11.20
N VAL A 129 -0.13 -9.32 11.86
CA VAL A 129 -0.11 -10.78 11.73
C VAL A 129 -1.46 -11.23 11.20
N TRP A 130 -1.45 -11.93 10.07
CA TRP A 130 -2.59 -12.68 9.54
C TRP A 130 -2.35 -14.15 9.81
N ALA A 131 -3.12 -14.73 10.71
CA ALA A 131 -2.97 -16.12 11.09
C ALA A 131 -4.33 -16.76 11.33
N LYS A 132 -4.58 -17.92 10.71
CA LYS A 132 -5.80 -18.72 10.91
C LYS A 132 -7.11 -17.93 10.68
N GLY A 133 -7.11 -17.02 9.71
CA GLY A 133 -8.30 -16.21 9.40
C GLY A 133 -8.49 -14.98 10.30
N GLU A 134 -7.54 -14.66 11.18
CA GLU A 134 -7.63 -13.54 12.11
C GLU A 134 -6.50 -12.53 11.88
N VAL A 135 -6.85 -11.23 11.92
CA VAL A 135 -5.88 -10.12 11.79
C VAL A 135 -5.54 -9.56 13.16
N PHE A 136 -4.26 -9.42 13.44
CA PHE A 136 -3.74 -8.73 14.62
C PHE A 136 -2.84 -7.59 14.17
N VAL A 137 -3.00 -6.41 14.77
CA VAL A 137 -2.21 -5.23 14.43
C VAL A 137 -1.71 -4.55 15.70
N ARG A 138 -0.46 -4.07 15.67
CA ARG A 138 0.09 -3.11 16.64
C ARG A 138 0.82 -1.97 15.93
N GLY A 139 0.88 -0.82 16.58
CA GLY A 139 1.95 0.14 16.29
C GLY A 139 3.28 -0.41 16.82
N LEU A 140 4.40 0.16 16.38
CA LEU A 140 5.76 -0.35 16.68
C LEU A 140 6.01 -0.61 18.19
N PHE A 141 5.47 0.24 19.07
CA PHE A 141 5.66 0.15 20.53
C PHE A 141 4.38 -0.21 21.32
N GLY A 142 3.29 -0.56 20.61
CA GLY A 142 2.00 -0.87 21.23
C GLY A 142 1.75 -2.37 21.41
N PRO A 143 0.72 -2.74 22.19
CA PRO A 143 0.25 -4.13 22.24
C PRO A 143 -0.46 -4.51 20.93
N PHE A 144 -0.44 -5.79 20.58
CA PHE A 144 -1.30 -6.30 19.52
C PHE A 144 -2.76 -6.19 19.91
N ARG A 145 -3.59 -5.86 18.91
CA ARG A 145 -5.04 -5.88 19.02
C ARG A 145 -5.60 -6.66 17.85
N LYS A 146 -6.62 -7.46 18.11
CA LYS A 146 -7.38 -8.11 17.06
C LYS A 146 -8.18 -7.08 16.28
N ARG A 147 -8.08 -7.11 14.95
CA ARG A 147 -8.84 -6.25 14.03
C ARG A 147 -9.85 -7.10 13.26
N ARG A 148 -10.92 -6.46 12.81
CA ARG A 148 -11.86 -7.12 11.92
C ARG A 148 -11.27 -7.15 10.51
N THR A 149 -11.27 -8.34 9.89
CA THR A 149 -10.69 -8.58 8.57
C THR A 149 -11.31 -7.72 7.48
N ASP A 150 -12.62 -7.45 7.57
CA ASP A 150 -13.38 -6.62 6.61
C ASP A 150 -12.90 -5.17 6.51
N ARG A 151 -12.14 -4.68 7.50
CA ARG A 151 -11.62 -3.31 7.54
C ARG A 151 -10.12 -3.20 7.30
N THR A 152 -9.37 -4.29 7.42
CA THR A 152 -7.90 -4.26 7.39
C THR A 152 -7.31 -4.77 6.08
N ASP A 153 -8.06 -5.54 5.29
CA ASP A 153 -7.63 -6.09 3.98
C ASP A 153 -6.17 -6.61 4.03
N PRO A 154 -5.96 -7.75 4.72
CA PRO A 154 -4.61 -8.27 4.96
C PRO A 154 -3.86 -8.54 3.65
N GLU A 155 -4.56 -9.01 2.62
CA GLU A 155 -3.98 -9.28 1.30
C GLU A 155 -3.42 -8.00 0.68
N ARG A 156 -4.16 -6.90 0.74
CA ARG A 156 -3.66 -5.60 0.25
C ARG A 156 -2.44 -5.13 1.03
N VAL A 157 -2.41 -5.31 2.34
CA VAL A 157 -1.24 -4.97 3.17
C VAL A 157 -0.02 -5.81 2.75
N ARG A 158 -0.19 -7.11 2.50
CA ARG A 158 0.88 -7.98 1.98
C ARG A 158 1.42 -7.49 0.64
N GLU A 159 0.53 -7.14 -0.30
CA GLU A 159 0.93 -6.61 -1.61
C GLU A 159 1.72 -5.30 -1.49
N LEU A 160 1.28 -4.39 -0.61
CA LEU A 160 1.95 -3.12 -0.36
C LEU A 160 3.32 -3.31 0.31
N ALA A 161 3.42 -4.22 1.27
CA ALA A 161 4.63 -4.49 2.06
C ALA A 161 5.85 -4.83 1.20
N MET A 162 5.64 -5.43 0.03
CA MET A 162 6.71 -5.81 -0.90
C MET A 162 6.56 -5.13 -2.28
N GLY A 163 5.76 -4.05 -2.35
CA GLY A 163 5.46 -3.32 -3.58
C GLY A 163 6.59 -2.41 -4.07
N ALA A 164 7.76 -2.42 -3.41
CA ALA A 164 8.88 -1.53 -3.71
C ALA A 164 9.43 -1.74 -5.13
N LEU A 165 9.67 -2.98 -5.56
CA LEU A 165 10.20 -3.29 -6.89
C LEU A 165 9.25 -2.87 -8.03
N PRO A 166 7.94 -3.23 -8.01
CA PRO A 166 6.97 -2.72 -8.98
C PRO A 166 6.87 -1.19 -8.98
N THR A 167 6.94 -0.55 -7.81
CA THR A 167 6.88 0.91 -7.69
C THR A 167 8.11 1.56 -8.33
N PHE A 168 9.30 1.02 -8.08
CA PHE A 168 10.54 1.48 -8.69
C PHE A 168 10.50 1.35 -10.22
N GLU A 169 10.03 0.21 -10.74
CA GLU A 169 9.90 -0.01 -12.18
C GLU A 169 8.94 1.00 -12.83
N ARG A 170 7.82 1.33 -12.16
CA ARG A 170 6.87 2.36 -12.63
C ARG A 170 7.55 3.73 -12.75
N LEU A 171 8.26 4.15 -11.70
CA LEU A 171 9.00 5.43 -11.67
C LEU A 171 10.08 5.46 -12.76
N ALA A 172 10.77 4.33 -12.98
CA ALA A 172 11.78 4.17 -14.01
C ALA A 172 11.23 4.12 -15.45
N HIS A 173 9.89 4.18 -15.61
CA HIS A 173 9.21 4.00 -16.88
C HIS A 173 9.54 2.65 -17.57
N GLY A 174 9.79 1.62 -16.76
CA GLY A 174 10.27 0.34 -17.24
C GLY A 174 11.77 0.14 -17.04
N LEU A 175 12.15 -1.11 -16.83
CA LEU A 175 13.54 -1.51 -16.61
C LEU A 175 14.05 -2.28 -17.82
N LYS A 176 15.24 -1.93 -18.28
CA LYS A 176 16.00 -2.71 -19.27
C LYS A 176 16.97 -3.63 -18.54
N LEU A 177 16.90 -4.91 -18.87
CA LEU A 177 17.69 -5.96 -18.25
C LEU A 177 18.81 -6.41 -19.19
N GLN A 178 20.00 -6.63 -18.63
CA GLN A 178 21.12 -7.27 -19.31
C GLN A 178 21.55 -8.48 -18.49
N LYS A 179 21.51 -9.68 -19.09
CA LYS A 179 21.91 -10.91 -18.39
C LYS A 179 23.38 -10.82 -17.96
N ALA A 180 23.61 -10.90 -16.65
CA ALA A 180 24.92 -10.81 -16.01
C ALA A 180 25.52 -12.18 -15.69
N GLY A 181 24.70 -13.24 -15.73
CA GLY A 181 25.13 -14.62 -15.52
C GLY A 181 24.12 -15.43 -14.73
N GLU A 182 24.51 -16.65 -14.39
CA GLU A 182 23.73 -17.57 -13.55
C GLU A 182 24.52 -17.89 -12.29
N ALA A 183 23.80 -18.18 -11.20
CA ALA A 183 24.41 -18.49 -9.92
C ALA A 183 23.53 -19.44 -9.10
N THR A 184 23.95 -19.71 -7.87
CA THR A 184 23.15 -20.44 -6.89
C THR A 184 23.03 -19.64 -5.61
N VAL A 185 21.82 -19.52 -5.08
CA VAL A 185 21.50 -18.85 -3.81
C VAL A 185 20.65 -19.80 -2.99
N GLU A 186 21.09 -20.13 -1.78
CA GLU A 186 20.42 -21.10 -0.89
C GLU A 186 20.07 -22.44 -1.58
N GLY A 187 20.94 -22.92 -2.48
CA GLY A 187 20.73 -24.16 -3.25
C GLY A 187 19.80 -24.02 -4.46
N ARG A 188 19.25 -22.84 -4.73
CA ARG A 188 18.40 -22.55 -5.88
C ARG A 188 19.20 -21.95 -7.02
N LYS A 189 18.95 -22.39 -8.25
CA LYS A 189 19.54 -21.75 -9.45
C LYS A 189 18.89 -20.39 -9.65
N VAL A 190 19.70 -19.37 -9.92
CA VAL A 190 19.24 -18.00 -10.15
C VAL A 190 19.88 -17.42 -11.39
N VAL A 191 19.17 -16.49 -12.02
CA VAL A 191 19.69 -15.65 -13.11
C VAL A 191 19.90 -14.24 -12.57
N ARG A 192 21.09 -13.68 -12.82
CA ARG A 192 21.44 -12.31 -12.43
C ARG A 192 21.33 -11.39 -13.65
N TYR A 193 20.78 -10.21 -13.41
CA TYR A 193 20.62 -9.16 -14.40
C TYR A 193 21.21 -7.85 -13.90
N GLN A 194 21.91 -7.14 -14.78
CA GLN A 194 22.14 -5.71 -14.61
C GLN A 194 20.91 -4.96 -15.10
N VAL A 195 20.56 -3.91 -14.36
CA VAL A 195 19.36 -3.10 -14.58
C VAL A 195 19.77 -1.71 -15.02
N THR A 196 19.07 -1.18 -16.01
CA THR A 196 19.16 0.22 -16.46
C THR A 196 17.76 0.76 -16.75
N GLY A 197 17.56 2.08 -16.69
CA GLY A 197 16.28 2.70 -17.05
C GLY A 197 15.98 2.60 -18.54
N SER A 198 14.70 2.49 -18.90
CA SER A 198 14.25 2.41 -20.30
C SER A 198 14.32 3.75 -21.06
N ALA A 199 14.55 4.87 -20.37
CA ALA A 199 14.58 6.26 -20.86
C ALA A 199 13.29 6.78 -21.52
N ALA A 200 12.29 5.93 -21.80
CA ALA A 200 11.07 6.33 -22.49
C ALA A 200 9.83 5.89 -21.70
N ARG A 201 8.90 6.83 -21.50
CA ARG A 201 7.58 6.49 -20.95
C ARG A 201 6.85 5.56 -21.92
N PRO A 202 6.38 4.39 -21.50
CA PRO A 202 5.53 3.57 -22.35
C PRO A 202 4.27 4.37 -22.72
N PRO A 203 3.81 4.31 -23.97
CA PRO A 203 2.62 5.05 -24.39
C PRO A 203 1.45 4.66 -23.50
N ALA A 204 0.64 5.64 -23.10
CA ALA A 204 -0.56 5.36 -22.32
C ALA A 204 -1.41 4.35 -23.10
N ALA A 205 -1.69 3.19 -22.50
CA ALA A 205 -2.62 2.25 -23.08
C ALA A 205 -3.94 3.00 -23.30
N GLU A 206 -4.47 2.98 -24.53
CA GLU A 206 -5.74 3.63 -24.84
C GLU A 206 -6.84 2.98 -24.00
N ARG A 207 -7.21 3.62 -22.88
CA ARG A 207 -8.32 3.21 -22.03
C ARG A 207 -9.63 3.65 -22.69
N LYS A 208 -9.97 3.00 -23.81
CA LYS A 208 -11.16 3.28 -24.62
C LYS A 208 -12.48 3.01 -23.88
N ASP A 209 -12.44 2.19 -22.82
CA ASP A 209 -13.63 1.71 -22.12
C ASP A 209 -13.87 2.34 -20.75
N LEU A 210 -13.06 3.33 -20.33
CA LEU A 210 -13.30 4.03 -19.07
C LEU A 210 -14.29 5.20 -19.26
N PRO A 211 -15.18 5.44 -18.28
CA PRO A 211 -16.01 6.64 -18.27
C PRO A 211 -15.13 7.88 -18.38
N LYS A 212 -15.64 8.92 -19.06
CA LYS A 212 -14.95 10.22 -19.09
C LYS A 212 -14.77 10.71 -17.66
N LEU A 213 -13.55 11.14 -17.33
CA LEU A 213 -13.24 11.70 -16.03
C LEU A 213 -13.98 13.05 -15.88
N GLU A 214 -14.88 13.14 -14.90
CA GLU A 214 -15.58 14.37 -14.57
C GLU A 214 -14.98 14.99 -13.31
N TYR A 215 -14.57 16.25 -13.40
CA TYR A 215 -14.05 17.01 -12.27
C TYR A 215 -15.17 17.81 -11.59
N PRO A 216 -15.09 18.02 -10.26
CA PRO A 216 -16.03 18.88 -9.54
C PRO A 216 -15.98 20.32 -10.07
N VAL A 217 -17.10 21.04 -9.91
CA VAL A 217 -17.15 22.47 -10.20
C VAL A 217 -16.36 23.21 -9.14
N GLN A 218 -15.42 24.03 -9.57
CA GLN A 218 -14.58 24.83 -8.69
C GLN A 218 -15.27 26.15 -8.31
N PRO A 219 -14.82 26.85 -7.26
CA PRO A 219 -15.41 28.11 -6.80
C PRO A 219 -15.48 29.22 -7.88
N ASP A 220 -14.61 29.16 -8.89
CA ASP A 220 -14.55 30.08 -10.03
C ASP A 220 -15.50 29.70 -11.18
N GLY A 221 -16.30 28.64 -11.02
CA GLY A 221 -17.21 28.11 -12.05
C GLY A 221 -16.53 27.23 -13.10
N GLY A 222 -15.21 27.03 -13.01
CA GLY A 222 -14.46 26.13 -13.86
C GLY A 222 -14.72 24.66 -13.54
N ARG A 223 -14.55 23.77 -14.52
CA ARG A 223 -14.43 22.32 -14.30
C ARG A 223 -12.98 21.92 -14.54
N GLY A 224 -12.29 21.51 -13.48
CA GLY A 224 -10.89 21.11 -13.56
C GLY A 224 -10.44 20.45 -12.26
N PRO A 225 -9.31 19.72 -12.29
CA PRO A 225 -8.75 19.10 -11.09
C PRO A 225 -8.52 20.14 -10.00
N ASP A 226 -8.85 19.81 -8.74
CA ASP A 226 -8.46 20.65 -7.60
C ASP A 226 -6.94 20.87 -7.59
N PRO A 227 -6.42 21.89 -6.88
CA PRO A 227 -4.99 22.20 -6.89
C PRO A 227 -4.09 21.02 -6.52
N ASP A 228 -4.55 20.12 -5.65
CA ASP A 228 -3.76 18.96 -5.26
C ASP A 228 -3.76 17.87 -6.33
N THR A 229 -4.93 17.57 -6.91
CA THR A 229 -5.02 16.68 -8.07
C THR A 229 -4.20 17.20 -9.25
N SER A 230 -4.20 18.51 -9.48
CA SER A 230 -3.40 19.16 -10.54
C SER A 230 -1.91 18.91 -10.35
N ARG A 231 -1.38 19.09 -9.13
CA ARG A 231 0.02 18.80 -8.81
C ARG A 231 0.37 17.32 -9.00
N ARG A 232 -0.50 16.41 -8.55
CA ARG A 232 -0.28 14.96 -8.74
C ARG A 232 -0.26 14.58 -10.22
N MET A 233 -1.16 15.17 -11.02
CA MET A 233 -1.16 14.99 -12.45
C MET A 233 0.10 15.55 -13.11
N GLU A 234 0.59 16.69 -12.66
CA GLU A 234 1.83 17.28 -13.16
C GLU A 234 3.03 16.38 -12.88
N VAL A 235 3.18 15.87 -11.66
CA VAL A 235 4.20 14.87 -11.33
C VAL A 235 4.05 13.67 -12.25
N TRP A 236 2.85 13.08 -12.34
CA TRP A 236 2.60 11.93 -13.20
C TRP A 236 2.93 12.19 -14.67
N GLN A 237 2.71 13.40 -15.18
CA GLN A 237 2.89 13.73 -16.58
C GLN A 237 4.33 14.15 -16.91
N LYS A 238 5.02 14.85 -16.01
CA LYS A 238 6.32 15.45 -16.28
C LYS A 238 7.48 14.72 -15.60
N GLU A 239 7.21 13.76 -14.72
CA GLU A 239 8.24 12.92 -14.11
C GLU A 239 9.11 12.24 -15.18
N GLU A 240 10.43 12.40 -15.05
CA GLU A 240 11.45 11.87 -15.94
C GLU A 240 12.53 11.15 -15.12
N PRO A 241 12.80 9.85 -15.39
CA PRO A 241 13.96 9.16 -14.82
C PRO A 241 15.23 9.66 -15.50
N THR A 242 16.12 10.31 -14.74
CA THR A 242 17.39 10.85 -15.26
C THR A 242 18.54 9.90 -15.06
N ARG A 243 18.48 9.05 -14.02
CA ARG A 243 19.45 7.98 -13.77
C ARG A 243 18.76 6.79 -13.14
N VAL A 244 18.89 5.60 -13.73
CA VAL A 244 18.40 4.35 -13.14
C VAL A 244 19.43 3.26 -13.40
N ALA A 245 19.88 2.61 -12.34
CA ALA A 245 20.84 1.51 -12.41
C ALA A 245 20.66 0.54 -11.24
N GLY A 246 21.15 -0.69 -11.38
CA GLY A 246 21.15 -1.64 -10.29
C GLY A 246 21.30 -3.09 -10.72
N THR A 247 20.91 -4.00 -9.82
CA THR A 247 20.93 -5.45 -10.05
C THR A 247 19.56 -6.06 -9.74
N LEU A 248 19.23 -7.14 -10.45
CA LEU A 248 18.06 -7.98 -10.20
C LEU A 248 18.49 -9.45 -10.24
N VAL A 249 18.04 -10.22 -9.25
CA VAL A 249 18.27 -11.66 -9.16
C VAL A 249 16.92 -12.35 -9.16
N VAL A 250 16.75 -13.27 -10.10
CA VAL A 250 15.49 -13.98 -10.34
C VAL A 250 15.71 -15.48 -10.19
N ASP A 251 14.78 -16.17 -9.55
CA ASP A 251 14.78 -17.62 -9.46
C ASP A 251 14.65 -18.27 -10.84
N ALA A 252 15.57 -19.16 -11.21
CA ALA A 252 15.60 -19.74 -12.55
C ALA A 252 14.43 -20.68 -12.84
N GLN A 253 13.81 -21.25 -11.81
CA GLN A 253 12.71 -22.22 -11.95
C GLN A 253 11.34 -21.55 -11.94
N THR A 254 11.15 -20.57 -11.07
CA THR A 254 9.84 -19.95 -10.83
C THR A 254 9.71 -18.56 -11.44
N ALA A 255 10.81 -17.97 -11.88
CA ALA A 255 10.93 -16.56 -12.29
C ALA A 255 10.54 -15.54 -11.20
N ALA A 256 10.41 -15.95 -9.94
CA ALA A 256 10.14 -15.02 -8.85
C ALA A 256 11.39 -14.14 -8.55
N PRO A 257 11.22 -12.82 -8.36
CA PRO A 257 12.30 -11.95 -7.90
C PRO A 257 12.78 -12.38 -6.51
N LEU A 258 14.09 -12.63 -6.36
CA LEU A 258 14.70 -13.04 -5.08
C LEU A 258 15.57 -11.95 -4.47
N ALA A 259 16.17 -11.09 -5.27
CA ALA A 259 16.88 -9.93 -4.77
C ALA A 259 16.89 -8.81 -5.80
N ALA A 260 16.91 -7.57 -5.32
CA ALA A 260 17.14 -6.40 -6.16
C ALA A 260 17.90 -5.35 -5.35
N ASP A 261 18.74 -4.58 -6.02
CA ASP A 261 19.41 -3.40 -5.46
C ASP A 261 19.38 -2.35 -6.55
N LEU A 262 18.50 -1.36 -6.41
CA LEU A 262 18.14 -0.41 -7.44
C LEU A 262 18.31 1.02 -6.94
N GLN A 263 18.98 1.84 -7.74
CA GLN A 263 19.18 3.26 -7.49
C GLN A 263 18.59 4.08 -8.62
N GLY A 264 17.78 5.06 -8.27
CA GLY A 264 17.04 5.92 -9.19
C GLY A 264 17.16 7.39 -8.79
N HIS A 265 17.35 8.25 -9.78
CA HIS A 265 17.18 9.69 -9.68
C HIS A 265 16.09 10.10 -10.66
N PHE A 266 15.06 10.78 -10.17
CA PHE A 266 13.89 11.20 -10.92
C PHE A 266 13.70 12.70 -10.78
N ARG A 267 13.25 13.35 -11.85
CA ARG A 267 13.08 14.80 -11.91
C ARG A 267 11.70 15.14 -12.44
N VAL A 268 11.11 16.18 -11.88
CA VAL A 268 9.95 16.88 -12.44
C VAL A 268 10.43 18.25 -12.92
N PRO A 269 10.44 18.55 -14.23
CA PRO A 269 10.85 19.85 -14.75
C PRO A 269 9.85 20.95 -14.38
N GLY A 270 10.38 22.15 -14.09
CA GLY A 270 9.63 23.38 -13.83
C GLY A 270 10.20 24.58 -14.60
N GLU A 271 9.61 25.77 -14.42
CA GLU A 271 10.14 27.00 -15.01
C GLU A 271 11.42 27.43 -14.28
N GLY A 272 12.55 27.49 -15.01
CA GLY A 272 13.84 27.93 -14.47
C GLY A 272 14.62 26.87 -13.67
N GLY A 273 14.17 25.61 -13.62
CA GLY A 273 14.86 24.53 -12.88
C GLY A 273 14.00 23.27 -12.71
N PRO A 274 14.46 22.26 -11.94
CA PRO A 274 13.56 21.20 -11.48
C PRO A 274 12.50 21.77 -10.53
N ALA A 275 11.23 21.42 -10.71
CA ALA A 275 10.19 21.68 -9.73
C ALA A 275 10.34 20.75 -8.51
N ALA A 276 10.71 19.49 -8.77
CA ALA A 276 11.03 18.50 -7.75
C ALA A 276 12.05 17.48 -8.26
N GLU A 277 12.82 16.90 -7.36
CA GLU A 277 13.72 15.78 -7.61
C GLU A 277 13.53 14.71 -6.53
N LEU A 278 13.75 13.45 -6.90
CA LEU A 278 13.64 12.29 -6.03
C LEU A 278 14.89 11.42 -6.23
N ASP A 279 15.64 11.21 -5.16
CA ASP A 279 16.60 10.12 -5.05
C ASP A 279 15.92 8.94 -4.37
N LEU A 280 16.01 7.76 -4.99
CA LEU A 280 15.39 6.52 -4.49
C LEU A 280 16.41 5.38 -4.52
N HIS A 281 16.55 4.68 -3.41
CA HIS A 281 17.29 3.45 -3.30
C HIS A 281 16.37 2.35 -2.76
N SER A 282 16.17 1.30 -3.54
CA SER A 282 15.28 0.19 -3.21
C SER A 282 16.04 -1.13 -3.22
N VAL A 283 16.04 -1.81 -2.09
CA VAL A 283 16.65 -3.13 -1.90
C VAL A 283 15.56 -4.14 -1.61
N LEU A 284 15.61 -5.30 -2.27
CA LEU A 284 14.79 -6.48 -2.02
C LEU A 284 15.71 -7.65 -1.68
N THR A 285 15.35 -8.45 -0.69
CA THR A 285 16.00 -9.74 -0.40
C THR A 285 14.96 -10.75 0.04
N VAL A 286 14.96 -11.91 -0.61
CA VAL A 286 14.14 -13.07 -0.28
C VAL A 286 15.07 -14.20 0.17
N SER A 287 14.75 -14.81 1.31
CA SER A 287 15.56 -15.84 1.95
C SER A 287 14.69 -16.90 2.62
N GLY A 288 15.29 -18.02 3.00
CA GLY A 288 14.59 -19.09 3.70
C GLY A 288 13.49 -19.74 2.88
N VAL A 289 13.63 -19.79 1.55
CA VAL A 289 12.61 -20.37 0.66
C VAL A 289 12.39 -21.84 1.00
N GLY A 290 11.14 -22.23 1.18
CA GLY A 290 10.70 -23.55 1.63
C GLY A 290 10.85 -23.81 3.14
N LYS A 291 11.31 -22.83 3.93
CA LYS A 291 11.43 -22.95 5.40
C LYS A 291 10.27 -22.21 6.06
N ASP A 292 9.63 -22.85 7.04
CA ASP A 292 8.57 -22.23 7.82
C ASP A 292 9.15 -21.09 8.69
N PRO A 293 8.69 -19.83 8.50
CA PRO A 293 9.14 -18.71 9.31
C PRO A 293 8.49 -18.64 10.70
N GLY A 294 7.54 -19.53 11.03
CA GLY A 294 6.98 -19.66 12.38
C GLY A 294 5.94 -18.59 12.73
N VAL A 295 5.14 -18.12 11.76
CA VAL A 295 4.06 -17.15 12.02
C VAL A 295 2.97 -17.80 12.88
N GLN A 296 2.65 -17.18 14.01
CA GLN A 296 1.60 -17.62 14.93
C GLN A 296 0.79 -16.41 15.42
N PRO A 297 -0.49 -16.61 15.83
CA PRO A 297 -1.25 -15.55 16.49
C PRO A 297 -0.49 -15.00 17.70
N PRO A 298 -0.31 -13.67 17.81
CA PRO A 298 0.38 -13.07 18.94
C PRO A 298 -0.52 -13.03 20.18
N GLN A 299 0.08 -12.79 21.35
CA GLN A 299 -0.69 -12.33 22.50
C GLN A 299 -1.26 -10.94 22.20
N PHE A 300 -2.55 -10.75 22.43
CA PHE A 300 -3.26 -9.51 22.10
C PHE A 300 -4.16 -9.03 23.24
N GLU A 301 -4.42 -7.73 23.26
CA GLU A 301 -5.37 -7.09 24.16
C GLU A 301 -6.70 -6.86 23.43
N SER A 302 -7.80 -6.90 24.19
CA SER A 302 -9.11 -6.50 23.67
C SER A 302 -9.09 -5.02 23.28
N GLU A 303 -9.78 -4.67 22.19
CA GLU A 303 -9.93 -3.28 21.81
C GLU A 303 -10.63 -2.52 22.95
N PRO A 304 -10.09 -1.37 23.42
CA PRO A 304 -10.79 -0.57 24.40
C PRO A 304 -12.15 -0.20 23.82
N SER A 305 -13.21 -0.51 24.57
CA SER A 305 -14.58 -0.14 24.22
C SER A 305 -14.66 1.39 24.16
N VAL A 306 -14.43 1.98 22.99
CA VAL A 306 -14.80 3.37 22.75
C VAL A 306 -16.33 3.37 22.75
N PRO A 307 -17.01 4.09 23.65
CA PRO A 307 -18.46 4.15 23.63
C PRO A 307 -18.92 4.60 22.25
N HIS A 308 -19.52 3.69 21.50
CA HIS A 308 -20.07 3.98 20.18
C HIS A 308 -21.09 5.10 20.36
N ALA A 309 -20.76 6.26 19.82
CA ALA A 309 -21.42 7.55 20.04
C ALA A 309 -21.26 8.07 21.48
N VAL A 310 -20.43 9.10 21.63
CA VAL A 310 -20.82 10.19 22.53
C VAL A 310 -22.17 10.67 21.99
N LYS A 311 -23.27 10.25 22.64
CA LYS A 311 -24.65 10.64 22.25
C LYS A 311 -24.85 12.16 22.20
N ASP A 312 -23.92 12.92 22.75
CA ASP A 312 -23.93 14.37 22.78
C ASP A 312 -22.48 14.94 22.82
N PRO A 313 -21.84 15.17 21.65
CA PRO A 313 -20.45 15.64 21.56
C PRO A 313 -20.19 16.94 22.35
N LEU A 314 -21.22 17.78 22.49
CA LEU A 314 -21.13 19.04 23.22
C LEU A 314 -21.00 18.81 24.72
N ARG A 315 -21.71 17.83 25.28
CA ARG A 315 -21.59 17.45 26.70
C ARG A 315 -20.22 16.87 27.05
N PHE A 316 -19.61 16.11 26.15
CA PHE A 316 -18.26 15.58 26.35
C PHE A 316 -17.19 16.68 26.37
N LEU A 317 -17.45 17.79 25.68
CA LEU A 317 -16.64 19.01 25.72
C LEU A 317 -17.07 20.00 26.82
N GLY A 318 -17.93 19.58 27.76
CA GLY A 318 -18.40 20.41 28.88
C GLY A 318 -19.37 21.52 28.49
N LYS A 319 -19.92 21.53 27.26
CA LYS A 319 -20.89 22.52 26.80
C LYS A 319 -22.30 21.95 26.87
N ALA A 320 -23.16 22.57 27.67
CA ALA A 320 -24.58 22.22 27.68
C ALA A 320 -25.23 22.62 26.34
N PRO A 321 -26.15 21.81 25.78
CA PRO A 321 -26.91 22.23 24.61
C PRO A 321 -27.74 23.48 24.97
N ALA A 322 -27.65 24.50 24.13
CA ALA A 322 -28.50 25.68 24.25
C ALA A 322 -29.96 25.25 24.13
N ALA A 323 -30.80 25.71 25.07
CA ALA A 323 -32.24 25.46 25.03
C ALA A 323 -32.82 25.98 23.70
N PRO A 324 -33.72 25.23 23.04
CA PRO A 324 -34.31 25.66 21.78
C PRO A 324 -35.23 26.85 22.06
N GLY A 325 -34.80 28.06 21.64
CA GLY A 325 -35.60 29.29 21.74
C GLY A 325 -34.84 30.57 22.06
N ALA A 326 -33.55 30.53 22.38
CA ALA A 326 -32.78 31.76 22.60
C ALA A 326 -32.29 32.33 21.26
N ALA A 327 -33.03 33.30 20.74
CA ALA A 327 -32.59 34.14 19.62
C ALA A 327 -31.25 34.82 20.00
N SER A 328 -30.25 34.61 19.16
CA SER A 328 -28.96 35.29 19.22
C SER A 328 -29.15 36.77 18.88
N THR A 329 -29.14 37.61 19.91
CA THR A 329 -28.89 39.04 19.76
C THR A 329 -27.75 39.38 20.72
N GLU A 330 -26.65 39.83 20.13
CA GLU A 330 -25.58 40.70 20.65
C GLU A 330 -24.20 40.19 20.25
N GLU A 331 -23.60 40.91 19.30
CA GLU A 331 -22.16 40.99 19.11
C GLU A 331 -21.50 41.42 20.43
N PRO A 332 -20.41 40.78 20.87
CA PRO A 332 -19.59 41.38 21.92
C PRO A 332 -18.62 42.38 21.29
N ALA A 333 -18.82 43.64 21.67
CA ALA A 333 -17.85 44.70 21.60
C ALA A 333 -16.55 44.31 22.33
N ALA A 334 -15.44 44.86 21.82
CA ALA A 334 -14.16 44.86 22.49
C ALA A 334 -14.25 45.68 23.80
N ASP A 335 -13.64 45.19 24.87
CA ASP A 335 -12.89 46.07 25.77
C ASP A 335 -11.82 45.31 26.56
N GLU A 336 -10.69 46.01 26.70
CA GLU A 336 -9.48 45.68 27.41
C GLU A 336 -9.71 45.68 28.93
N THR A 337 -8.97 44.86 29.69
CA THR A 337 -8.12 45.34 30.81
C THR A 337 -7.34 44.21 31.49
N ASP A 338 -6.14 44.60 31.91
CA ASP A 338 -5.06 43.88 32.59
C ASP A 338 -5.45 43.16 33.90
N GLU A 339 -4.76 42.05 34.19
CA GLU A 339 -4.27 41.80 35.55
C GLU A 339 -3.02 40.87 35.54
N GLU A 340 -1.90 41.49 35.94
CA GLU A 340 -0.61 41.01 36.44
C GLU A 340 -0.38 39.50 36.71
N ALA A 341 0.78 39.01 36.24
CA ALA A 341 1.46 37.83 36.75
C ALA A 341 2.80 38.24 37.40
N PRO A 342 3.17 37.72 38.59
CA PRO A 342 4.37 38.17 39.29
C PRO A 342 5.66 37.49 38.79
N GLU A 343 6.73 38.28 38.75
CA GLU A 343 8.12 37.88 38.53
C GLU A 343 8.64 36.95 39.63
N GLN A 344 9.41 35.92 39.25
CA GLN A 344 10.53 35.42 40.05
C GLN A 344 11.70 34.98 39.15
N THR A 345 12.84 35.62 39.42
CA THR A 345 14.15 35.53 38.77
C THR A 345 15.06 34.53 39.50
N ALA A 346 15.87 33.76 38.75
CA ALA A 346 17.23 33.33 39.12
C ALA A 346 17.88 32.58 37.92
N GLU A 347 18.73 33.24 37.15
CA GLU A 347 20.21 33.25 37.24
C GLU A 347 20.92 32.04 36.58
N GLN A 348 21.52 32.30 35.40
CA GLN A 348 22.62 31.53 34.83
C GLN A 348 23.95 32.23 35.15
N PRO A 349 25.02 31.52 35.58
CA PRO A 349 26.33 32.13 35.72
C PRO A 349 27.06 32.18 34.38
N ALA A 350 27.57 33.38 34.09
CA ALA A 350 28.36 33.74 32.93
C ALA A 350 29.78 33.18 32.97
N ARG A 351 30.29 32.91 31.76
CA ARG A 351 31.73 32.79 31.44
C ARG A 351 32.46 34.10 31.76
N GLN A 352 33.67 34.01 32.29
CA GLN A 352 34.66 35.09 32.22
C GLN A 352 35.88 34.65 31.43
N ARG A 353 36.17 35.49 30.42
CA ARG A 353 37.42 35.84 29.71
C ARG A 353 38.30 34.74 29.12
#